data_AF-A0A1I1LK52-F1
#
_entry.id   AF-A0A1I1LK52-F1
#
_cell.length_a   1.000
_cell.length_b   1.000
_cell.length_c   1.000
_cell.angle_alpha   90.00
_cell.angle_beta   90.00
_cell.angle_gamma   90.00
#
_symmetry.space_group_name_H-M   'P 1'
#
loop_
_entity.id
_entity.type
_entity.pdbx_description
1 polymer ?
#
loop_
_entity_poly.entity_id
_entity_poly.type
_entity_poly.pdbx_seq_one_letter_code
_entity_poly.pdbx_strand_id
1 'polypeptide(L)'
;MKKILFLILMFNFIKVFSQTATQEQIAKAWFDDYAVCKCITQTNWINGIKSEDKSILFYNKKLSLNPNNFETLESFIDSYIKEKIKGKGMVLKSCISIKYDDDFKNLVLKILKTDTIIKSAIFESPK
;
A
#
# COMPACT_ATOMS: atom_id res chain seq x y z
N MET A 1 -13.86 39.02 19.08
CA MET A 1 -14.58 37.76 18.82
C MET A 1 -14.18 37.08 17.50
N LYS A 2 -14.20 37.76 16.33
CA LYS A 2 -13.83 37.15 15.04
C LYS A 2 -12.41 36.54 14.95
N LYS A 3 -11.41 37.15 15.59
CA LYS A 3 -10.02 36.65 15.59
C LYS A 3 -9.84 35.32 16.35
N ILE A 4 -10.59 35.13 17.45
CA ILE A 4 -10.55 33.90 18.26
C ILE A 4 -11.20 32.74 17.48
N LEU A 5 -12.33 33.01 16.82
CA LEU A 5 -13.00 32.02 15.97
C LEU A 5 -12.12 31.59 14.78
N PHE A 6 -11.41 32.52 14.17
CA PHE A 6 -10.48 32.23 13.07
C PHE A 6 -9.30 31.35 13.53
N LEU A 7 -8.73 31.62 14.72
CA LEU A 7 -7.66 30.79 15.29
C LEU A 7 -8.12 29.37 15.62
N ILE A 8 -9.33 29.21 16.16
CA ILE A 8 -9.92 27.90 16.44
C ILE A 8 -10.14 27.11 15.14
N LEU A 9 -10.66 27.76 14.09
CA LEU A 9 -10.81 27.13 12.77
C LEU A 9 -9.45 26.68 12.22
N MET A 10 -8.44 27.54 12.21
CA MET A 10 -7.10 27.21 11.73
C MET A 10 -6.48 26.03 12.51
N PHE A 11 -6.63 26.00 13.84
CA PHE A 11 -6.13 24.89 14.66
C PHE A 11 -6.80 23.55 14.32
N ASN A 12 -8.11 23.56 14.06
CA ASN A 12 -8.83 22.35 13.65
C ASN A 12 -8.41 21.88 12.26
N PHE A 13 -8.17 22.79 11.31
CA PHE A 13 -7.64 22.46 9.98
C PHE A 13 -6.26 21.81 10.05
N ILE A 14 -5.35 22.33 10.89
CA ILE A 14 -3.99 21.78 11.05
C ILE A 14 -4.03 20.36 11.63
N LYS A 15 -4.90 20.11 12.61
CA LYS A 15 -5.06 18.77 13.21
C LYS A 15 -5.56 17.74 12.20
N VAL A 16 -6.61 18.08 11.45
CA VAL A 16 -7.18 17.20 10.42
C VAL A 16 -6.15 16.91 9.33
N PHE A 17 -5.45 17.93 8.83
CA PHE A 17 -4.43 17.77 7.80
C PHE A 17 -3.26 16.86 8.26
N SER A 18 -2.76 17.06 9.48
CA SER A 18 -1.71 16.23 10.08
C SER A 18 -2.13 14.76 10.22
N GLN A 19 -3.36 14.53 10.67
CA GLN A 19 -3.91 13.18 10.80
C GLN A 19 -4.05 12.48 9.43
N THR A 20 -4.52 13.20 8.40
CA THR A 20 -4.65 12.65 7.05
C THR A 20 -3.30 12.29 6.41
N ALA A 21 -2.27 13.12 6.60
CA ALA A 21 -0.93 12.82 6.10
C ALA A 21 -0.34 11.57 6.76
N THR A 22 -0.61 11.36 8.05
CA THR A 22 -0.15 10.19 8.81
C THR A 22 -0.82 8.91 8.32
N GLN A 23 -2.13 8.94 8.07
CA GLN A 23 -2.87 7.75 7.60
C GLN A 23 -2.53 7.40 6.14
N GLU A 24 -2.30 8.39 5.27
CA GLU A 24 -1.80 8.14 3.91
C GLU A 24 -0.43 7.46 3.93
N GLN A 25 0.48 7.88 4.81
CA GLN A 25 1.79 7.25 4.99
C GLN A 25 1.68 5.82 5.49
N ILE A 26 0.79 5.55 6.46
CA ILE A 26 0.53 4.19 6.96
C ILE A 26 0.00 3.29 5.84
N ALA A 27 -0.89 3.80 4.99
CA ALA A 27 -1.43 3.04 3.88
C ALA A 27 -0.37 2.77 2.80
N LYS A 28 0.46 3.76 2.46
CA LYS A 28 1.60 3.56 1.55
C LYS A 28 2.54 2.49 2.06
N ALA A 29 2.90 2.53 3.35
CA ALA A 29 3.73 1.51 3.97
C ALA A 29 3.08 0.11 3.89
N TRP A 30 1.76 0.01 4.07
CA TRP A 30 1.04 -1.24 3.87
C TRP A 30 1.18 -1.77 2.44
N PHE A 31 1.02 -0.92 1.41
CA PHE A 31 1.17 -1.34 0.01
C PHE A 31 2.60 -1.80 -0.30
N ASP A 32 3.60 -1.03 0.16
CA ASP A 32 5.02 -1.37 0.00
C ASP A 32 5.32 -2.74 0.60
N ASP A 33 4.92 -2.97 1.85
CA ASP A 33 5.20 -4.20 2.56
C ASP A 33 4.45 -5.40 1.95
N TYR A 34 3.16 -5.21 1.61
CA TYR A 34 2.36 -6.23 0.94
C TYR A 34 2.99 -6.66 -0.38
N ALA A 35 3.37 -5.70 -1.23
CA ALA A 35 3.94 -5.97 -2.54
C ALA A 35 5.26 -6.75 -2.45
N VAL A 36 6.13 -6.39 -1.50
CA VAL A 36 7.39 -7.11 -1.25
C VAL A 36 7.11 -8.54 -0.79
N CYS A 37 6.25 -8.73 0.22
CA CYS A 37 5.89 -10.06 0.74
C CYS A 37 5.26 -10.96 -0.33
N LYS A 38 4.29 -10.43 -1.08
CA LYS A 38 3.63 -11.12 -2.19
C LYS A 38 4.64 -11.53 -3.26
N CYS A 39 5.52 -10.62 -3.68
CA CYS A 39 6.57 -10.89 -4.65
C CYS A 39 7.49 -12.02 -4.20
N ILE A 40 7.97 -12.00 -2.95
CA ILE A 40 8.86 -13.03 -2.40
C ILE A 40 8.15 -14.38 -2.38
N THR A 41 6.92 -14.43 -1.87
CA THR A 41 6.15 -15.67 -1.78
C THR A 41 5.95 -16.29 -3.16
N GLN A 42 5.47 -15.51 -4.13
CA GLN A 42 5.19 -16.00 -5.47
C GLN A 42 6.46 -16.44 -6.19
N THR A 43 7.55 -15.66 -6.07
CA THR A 43 8.82 -16.02 -6.71
C THR A 43 9.41 -17.29 -6.11
N ASN A 44 9.34 -17.46 -4.78
CA ASN A 44 9.76 -18.69 -4.12
C ASN A 44 8.95 -19.90 -4.60
N TRP A 45 7.62 -19.74 -4.71
CA TRP A 45 6.74 -20.76 -5.26
C TRP A 45 7.12 -21.16 -6.69
N ILE A 46 7.31 -20.17 -7.58
CA ILE A 46 7.75 -20.38 -8.98
C ILE A 46 9.09 -21.15 -9.03
N ASN A 47 10.00 -20.85 -8.10
CA ASN A 47 11.31 -21.49 -8.03
C ASN A 47 11.29 -22.87 -7.32
N GLY A 48 10.13 -23.37 -6.88
CA GLY A 48 10.00 -24.63 -6.15
C GLY A 48 10.58 -24.59 -4.74
N ILE A 49 10.78 -23.40 -4.17
CA ILE A 49 11.26 -23.20 -2.81
C ILE A 49 10.05 -23.28 -1.88
N LYS A 50 10.01 -24.33 -1.04
CA LYS A 50 8.95 -24.47 -0.03
C LYS A 50 9.11 -23.35 1.01
N SER A 51 8.14 -22.44 1.03
CA SER A 51 8.09 -21.31 1.96
C SER A 51 6.70 -21.25 2.59
N GLU A 52 6.63 -21.32 3.92
CA GLU A 52 5.39 -21.07 4.67
C GLU A 52 5.28 -19.57 5.00
N ASP A 53 5.16 -18.73 3.97
CA ASP A 53 5.03 -17.30 4.18
C ASP A 53 3.65 -16.94 4.73
N LYS A 54 3.57 -16.81 6.06
CA LYS A 54 2.36 -16.37 6.78
C LYS A 54 2.19 -14.85 6.77
N SER A 55 3.16 -14.07 6.27
CA SER A 55 3.09 -12.61 6.28
C SER A 55 1.96 -12.08 5.40
N ILE A 56 1.65 -12.75 4.28
CA ILE A 56 0.51 -12.38 3.42
C ILE A 56 -0.83 -12.43 4.19
N LEU A 57 -0.98 -13.39 5.11
CA LEU A 57 -2.18 -13.51 5.95
C LEU A 57 -2.35 -12.33 6.92
N PHE A 58 -1.26 -11.68 7.30
CA PHE A 58 -1.28 -10.48 8.15
C PHE A 58 -1.79 -9.26 7.38
N TYR A 59 -1.36 -9.08 6.13
CA TYR A 59 -1.77 -7.92 5.32
C TYR A 59 -3.23 -7.99 4.89
N ASN A 60 -3.75 -9.17 4.55
CA ASN A 60 -5.16 -9.35 4.17
C ASN A 60 -6.17 -8.93 5.24
N LYS A 61 -5.75 -8.71 6.49
CA LYS A 61 -6.60 -8.27 7.60
C LYS A 61 -6.54 -6.77 7.90
N LYS A 62 -5.56 -6.04 7.36
CA LYS A 62 -5.18 -4.71 7.85
C LYS A 62 -5.74 -3.55 7.02
N LEU A 63 -5.98 -3.76 5.72
CA LEU A 63 -6.56 -2.74 4.85
C LEU A 63 -7.58 -3.37 3.90
N SER A 64 -8.85 -2.98 4.02
CA SER A 64 -9.90 -3.41 3.09
C SER A 64 -9.82 -2.57 1.81
N LEU A 65 -9.70 -3.24 0.68
CA LEU A 65 -9.60 -2.63 -0.65
C LEU A 65 -10.83 -2.98 -1.47
N ASN A 66 -11.19 -2.12 -2.43
CA ASN A 66 -12.11 -2.53 -3.48
C ASN A 66 -11.51 -3.75 -4.21
N PRO A 67 -12.28 -4.82 -4.46
CA PRO A 67 -11.77 -6.03 -5.11
C PRO A 67 -11.05 -5.77 -6.43
N ASN A 68 -11.53 -4.83 -7.25
CA ASN A 68 -10.90 -4.50 -8.54
C ASN A 68 -9.54 -3.82 -8.36
N ASN A 69 -9.40 -2.98 -7.33
CA ASN A 69 -8.12 -2.34 -7.01
C ASN A 69 -7.11 -3.35 -6.46
N PHE A 70 -7.60 -4.29 -5.64
CA PHE A 70 -6.78 -5.40 -5.14
C PHE A 70 -6.29 -6.30 -6.29
N GLU A 71 -7.19 -6.68 -7.20
CA GLU A 71 -6.84 -7.46 -8.40
C GLU A 71 -5.82 -6.73 -9.29
N THR A 72 -5.99 -5.42 -9.46
CA THR A 72 -5.04 -4.59 -10.21
C THR A 72 -3.66 -4.56 -9.55
N LEU A 73 -3.60 -4.45 -8.21
CA LEU A 73 -2.36 -4.52 -7.45
C LEU A 73 -1.67 -5.88 -7.60
N GLU A 74 -2.41 -6.98 -7.45
CA GLU A 74 -1.85 -8.33 -7.62
C GLU A 74 -1.36 -8.56 -9.04
N SER A 75 -2.11 -8.10 -10.05
CA SER A 75 -1.73 -8.21 -11.46
C SER A 75 -0.45 -7.44 -11.79
N PHE A 76 -0.26 -6.27 -11.16
CA PHE A 76 0.99 -5.51 -11.28
C PHE A 76 2.17 -6.30 -10.72
N ILE A 77 2.05 -6.88 -9.52
CA ILE A 77 3.10 -7.66 -8.87
C ILE A 77 3.46 -8.89 -9.73
N ASP A 78 2.46 -9.59 -10.27
CA ASP A 78 2.67 -10.73 -11.17
C ASP A 78 3.46 -10.35 -12.43
N SER A 79 3.12 -9.20 -13.02
CA SER A 79 3.80 -8.67 -14.21
C SER A 79 5.23 -8.27 -13.88
N TYR A 80 5.43 -7.58 -12.75
CA TYR A 80 6.76 -7.20 -12.24
C TYR A 80 7.67 -8.43 -12.07
N ILE A 81 7.17 -9.51 -11.46
CA ILE A 81 7.92 -10.76 -11.29
C ILE A 81 8.35 -11.30 -12.66
N LYS A 82 7.41 -11.43 -13.61
CA LYS A 82 7.70 -12.00 -14.94
C LYS A 82 8.74 -11.19 -15.72
N GLU A 83 8.68 -9.87 -15.62
CA GLU A 83 9.54 -8.98 -16.40
C GLU A 83 10.91 -8.79 -15.77
N LYS A 84 10.96 -8.55 -14.45
CA LYS A 84 12.15 -8.10 -13.74
C LYS A 84 12.89 -9.23 -13.03
N ILE A 85 12.21 -10.32 -12.69
CA ILE A 85 12.78 -11.41 -11.89
C ILE A 85 12.93 -12.65 -12.76
N LYS A 86 14.10 -12.78 -13.41
CA LYS A 86 14.43 -13.91 -14.27
C LYS A 86 15.39 -14.88 -13.56
N GLY A 87 14.90 -16.08 -13.27
CA GLY A 87 15.70 -17.18 -12.69
C GLY A 87 15.79 -17.20 -11.16
N LYS A 88 16.70 -18.01 -10.62
CA LYS A 88 16.81 -18.29 -9.18
C LYS A 88 17.63 -17.26 -8.38
N GLY A 89 18.30 -16.31 -9.05
CA GLY A 89 19.21 -15.36 -8.42
C GLY A 89 18.56 -14.01 -8.07
N MET A 90 18.92 -13.44 -6.91
CA MET A 90 18.52 -12.09 -6.45
C MET A 90 17.02 -11.83 -6.25
N VAL A 91 16.23 -12.86 -5.91
CA VAL A 91 14.79 -12.73 -5.61
C VAL A 91 14.52 -11.65 -4.55
N LEU A 92 15.17 -11.74 -3.39
CA LEU A 92 14.94 -10.80 -2.28
C LEU A 92 15.23 -9.35 -2.69
N LYS A 93 16.39 -9.12 -3.32
CA LYS A 93 16.79 -7.77 -3.76
C LYS A 93 15.79 -7.22 -4.78
N SER A 94 15.39 -8.03 -5.75
CA SER A 94 14.46 -7.61 -6.81
C SER A 94 13.06 -7.34 -6.27
N CYS A 95 12.56 -8.18 -5.35
CA CYS A 95 11.28 -7.95 -4.71
C CYS A 95 11.29 -6.72 -3.80
N ILE A 96 12.38 -6.44 -3.07
CA ILE A 96 12.51 -5.19 -2.32
C ILE A 96 12.47 -3.97 -3.25
N SER A 97 12.96 -4.11 -4.49
CA SER A 97 12.97 -3.01 -5.46
C SER A 97 11.58 -2.59 -5.95
N ILE A 98 10.53 -3.42 -5.78
CA ILE A 98 9.17 -3.09 -6.27
C ILE A 98 8.63 -1.78 -5.68
N LYS A 99 8.88 -1.50 -4.39
CA LYS A 99 8.40 -0.27 -3.73
C LYS A 99 9.08 1.01 -4.24
N TYR A 100 10.20 0.85 -4.93
CA TYR A 100 10.92 1.96 -5.56
C TYR A 100 10.56 2.12 -7.04
N ASP A 101 9.81 1.18 -7.62
CA ASP A 101 9.33 1.25 -8.99
C ASP A 101 8.31 2.39 -9.15
N ASP A 102 8.48 3.20 -10.19
CA ASP A 102 7.65 4.40 -10.36
C ASP A 102 6.23 4.07 -10.82
N ASP A 103 6.05 3.01 -11.61
CA ASP A 103 4.73 2.55 -12.01
C ASP A 103 3.96 1.98 -10.82
N PHE A 104 4.67 1.26 -9.93
CA PHE A 104 4.11 0.82 -8.66
C PHE A 104 3.64 2.00 -7.79
N LYS A 105 4.50 3.01 -7.58
CA LYS A 105 4.14 4.21 -6.80
C LYS A 105 2.93 4.93 -7.40
N ASN A 106 2.89 5.05 -8.72
CA ASN A 106 1.78 5.68 -9.44
C ASN A 106 0.47 4.91 -9.29
N LEU A 107 0.53 3.57 -9.34
CA LEU A 107 -0.60 2.70 -9.06
C LEU A 107 -1.12 2.89 -7.63
N VAL A 108 -0.25 2.86 -6.63
CA VAL A 108 -0.62 3.07 -5.23
C VAL A 108 -1.27 4.44 -5.04
N LEU A 109 -0.69 5.50 -5.60
CA LEU A 109 -1.27 6.85 -5.57
C LEU A 109 -2.65 6.91 -6.21
N LYS A 110 -2.87 6.19 -7.33
CA LYS A 110 -4.17 6.11 -7.98
C LYS A 110 -5.18 5.42 -7.06
N ILE A 111 -4.84 4.25 -6.52
CA ILE A 111 -5.71 3.48 -5.61
C ILE A 111 -6.10 4.33 -4.39
N LEU A 112 -5.14 4.98 -3.72
CA LEU A 112 -5.42 5.84 -2.57
C LEU A 112 -6.38 7.00 -2.90
N LYS A 113 -6.34 7.51 -4.14
CA LYS A 113 -7.22 8.59 -4.60
C LYS A 113 -8.59 8.10 -5.03
N THR A 114 -8.73 6.88 -5.53
CA THR A 114 -10.00 6.40 -6.15
C THR A 114 -10.76 5.41 -5.29
N ASP A 115 -10.10 4.70 -4.38
CA ASP A 115 -10.73 3.68 -3.55
C ASP A 115 -11.54 4.33 -2.42
N THR A 116 -12.87 4.20 -2.50
CA THR A 116 -13.80 4.77 -1.53
C THR A 116 -13.74 4.07 -0.18
N ILE A 117 -13.38 2.78 -0.13
CA ILE A 117 -13.25 2.01 1.11
C ILE A 117 -12.04 2.51 1.89
N ILE A 118 -10.88 2.61 1.21
CA ILE A 118 -9.69 3.22 1.80
C ILE A 118 -9.99 4.64 2.22
N LYS A 119 -10.68 5.42 1.38
CA LYS A 119 -11.00 6.80 1.71
C LYS A 119 -11.81 6.92 3.00
N SER A 120 -12.82 6.07 3.18
CA SER A 120 -13.58 6.05 4.42
C SER A 120 -12.73 5.61 5.63
N ALA A 121 -11.84 4.63 5.47
CA ALA A 121 -10.99 4.14 6.56
C ALA A 121 -9.83 5.09 6.95
N ILE A 122 -9.33 5.88 6.00
CA ILE A 122 -8.17 6.79 6.17
C ILE A 122 -8.62 8.22 6.50
N PHE A 123 -9.74 8.68 5.95
CA PHE A 123 -10.15 10.09 5.97
C PHE A 123 -11.43 10.38 6.75
N GLU A 124 -12.15 9.37 7.26
CA GLU A 124 -13.27 9.56 8.19
C GLU A 124 -12.88 9.02 9.59
N SER A 125 -12.47 9.91 10.49
CA SER A 125 -12.32 9.61 11.92
C SER A 125 -13.69 9.29 12.55
N PRO A 126 -13.77 8.48 13.64
CA PRO A 126 -15.02 8.23 14.34
C PRO A 126 -15.65 9.54 14.77
N LYS A 127 -16.96 9.66 14.55
CA LYS A 127 -17.80 10.76 15.07
C LYS A 127 -17.72 10.85 16.59
#